data_AF-A0A316RUQ9-F1
#
_entry.id   AF-A0A316RUQ9-F1
#
_cell.length_a   1.000
_cell.length_b   1.000
_cell.length_c   1.000
_cell.angle_alpha   90.00
_cell.angle_beta   90.00
_cell.angle_gamma   90.00
#
_symmetry.space_group_name_H-M   'P 1'
#
loop_
_entity.id
_entity.type
_entity.pdbx_description
1 polymer ?
#
loop_
_entity_poly.entity_id
_entity_poly.type
_entity_poly.pdbx_seq_one_letter_code
_entity_poly.pdbx_strand_id
1 'polypeptide(L)'
;MQQGSNGLINLILSSEDFSEVISNVRYLDTIAEHNNTAINGLVDLSSELSQTRDALASEKAQAESDAASAKQAMDDAVAARQELEERRAAQAAAEAEAAKQAIEAAKQAAAQQAAAQQEQQKADEKADEKSAAQPTFTTNSGASAEVKVPDNATSTPVQWSEKDSFVNKWQPRIDAYLAGSPLSGHGKTFAEAAWDYGVDPRLSPAISCVESSKGAVCFRPHNAWGWGSSSWPDWDTAIRSHVAGLASGYGGQLSVSTAQKYCPPTWQEWYSSVLSEMNSI
;
A
#
# COMPACT_ATOMS: atom_id res chain seq x y z
N MET A 1 17.10 -69.50 -42.40
CA MET A 1 15.94 -70.32 -42.00
C MET A 1 15.80 -71.51 -42.95
N GLN A 2 16.38 -72.68 -42.64
CA GLN A 2 16.35 -73.88 -43.50
C GLN A 2 15.96 -75.15 -42.72
N GLN A 3 15.25 -75.02 -41.60
CA GLN A 3 14.83 -76.17 -40.77
C GLN A 3 13.34 -76.54 -40.88
N GLY A 4 12.50 -75.71 -41.52
CA GLY A 4 11.06 -76.03 -41.66
C GLY A 4 10.73 -77.06 -42.74
N SER A 5 11.60 -77.23 -43.76
CA SER A 5 11.28 -78.04 -44.94
C SER A 5 11.23 -79.56 -44.67
N ASN A 6 12.03 -80.07 -43.72
CA ASN A 6 12.11 -81.51 -43.47
C ASN A 6 10.98 -82.04 -42.56
N GLY A 7 10.40 -81.19 -41.70
CA GLY A 7 9.27 -81.57 -40.84
C GLY A 7 7.95 -81.67 -41.62
N LEU A 8 7.75 -80.80 -42.60
CA LEU A 8 6.56 -80.79 -43.47
C LEU A 8 6.48 -82.06 -44.33
N ILE A 9 7.62 -82.52 -44.84
CA ILE A 9 7.69 -83.75 -45.66
C ILE A 9 7.30 -84.98 -44.83
N ASN A 10 7.70 -85.04 -43.55
CA ASN A 10 7.38 -86.17 -42.67
C ASN A 10 5.92 -86.15 -42.20
N LEU A 11 5.33 -84.97 -42.01
CA LEU A 11 3.90 -84.79 -41.70
C LEU A 11 2.99 -85.20 -42.88
N ILE A 12 3.43 -84.90 -44.12
CA ILE A 12 2.76 -85.33 -45.35
C ILE A 12 2.80 -86.86 -45.50
N LEU A 13 3.88 -87.50 -45.04
CA LEU A 13 4.05 -88.97 -45.11
C LEU A 13 3.35 -89.73 -43.97
N SER A 14 3.00 -89.07 -42.86
CA SER A 14 2.36 -89.67 -41.68
C SER A 14 0.85 -89.48 -41.60
N SER A 15 0.25 -88.72 -42.51
CA SER A 15 -1.20 -88.44 -42.52
C SER A 15 -1.96 -89.53 -43.27
N GLU A 16 -3.10 -89.98 -42.75
CA GLU A 16 -3.80 -91.17 -43.28
C GLU A 16 -4.62 -90.85 -44.55
N ASP A 17 -5.01 -89.59 -44.76
CA ASP A 17 -5.72 -89.12 -45.97
C ASP A 17 -5.34 -87.67 -46.34
N PHE A 18 -5.51 -87.33 -47.62
CA PHE A 18 -5.22 -86.00 -48.18
C PHE A 18 -6.02 -84.87 -47.52
N SER A 19 -7.23 -85.16 -47.02
CA SER A 19 -8.05 -84.21 -46.26
C SER A 19 -7.41 -83.79 -44.93
N GLU A 20 -6.70 -84.71 -44.26
CA GLU A 20 -6.00 -84.45 -42.99
C GLU A 20 -4.75 -83.60 -43.21
N VAL A 21 -4.02 -83.84 -44.32
CA VAL A 21 -2.90 -83.00 -44.75
C VAL A 21 -3.35 -81.56 -45.01
N ILE A 22 -4.46 -81.36 -45.72
CA ILE A 22 -5.01 -80.01 -45.98
C ILE A 22 -5.42 -79.33 -44.66
N SER A 23 -6.04 -80.07 -43.75
CA SER A 23 -6.48 -79.53 -42.45
C SER A 23 -5.31 -79.15 -41.55
N ASN A 24 -4.26 -79.97 -41.51
CA ASN A 24 -3.04 -79.71 -40.76
C ASN A 24 -2.25 -78.53 -41.34
N VAL A 25 -2.19 -78.40 -42.68
CA VAL A 25 -1.57 -77.23 -43.33
C VAL A 25 -2.36 -75.95 -43.01
N ARG A 26 -3.70 -75.97 -43.08
CA ARG A 26 -4.54 -74.82 -42.70
C ARG A 26 -4.40 -74.44 -41.23
N TYR A 27 -4.30 -75.43 -40.34
CA TYR A 27 -4.10 -75.19 -38.91
C TYR A 27 -2.73 -74.57 -38.61
N LEU A 28 -1.67 -75.08 -39.24
CA LEU A 28 -0.33 -74.51 -39.12
C LEU A 28 -0.24 -73.10 -39.69
N ASP A 29 -0.94 -72.83 -40.79
CA ASP A 29 -1.04 -71.48 -41.38
C ASP A 29 -1.77 -70.52 -40.42
N THR A 30 -2.89 -70.96 -39.83
CA THR A 30 -3.65 -70.18 -38.84
C THR A 30 -2.82 -69.89 -37.57
N ILE A 31 -2.06 -70.86 -37.07
CA ILE A 31 -1.18 -70.67 -35.91
C ILE A 31 -0.01 -69.76 -36.27
N ALA A 32 0.59 -69.93 -37.44
CA ALA A 32 1.67 -69.07 -37.90
C ALA A 32 1.19 -67.62 -38.04
N GLU A 33 0.00 -67.40 -38.59
CA GLU A 33 -0.64 -66.10 -38.68
C GLU A 33 -0.89 -65.51 -37.28
N HIS A 34 -1.54 -66.25 -36.38
CA HIS A 34 -1.79 -65.81 -35.00
C HIS A 34 -0.50 -65.47 -34.25
N ASN A 35 0.53 -66.33 -34.36
CA ASN A 35 1.83 -66.10 -33.70
C ASN A 35 2.55 -64.89 -34.31
N ASN A 36 2.51 -64.70 -35.63
CA ASN A 36 3.07 -63.51 -36.27
C ASN A 36 2.33 -62.24 -35.84
N THR A 37 0.99 -62.27 -35.72
CA THR A 37 0.21 -61.15 -35.17
C THR A 37 0.59 -60.83 -33.73
N ALA A 38 0.73 -61.85 -32.88
CA ALA A 38 1.14 -61.68 -31.49
C ALA A 38 2.57 -61.13 -31.37
N ILE A 39 3.50 -61.59 -32.21
CA ILE A 39 4.88 -61.08 -32.26
C ILE A 39 4.88 -59.61 -32.70
N ASN A 40 4.13 -59.25 -33.74
CA ASN A 40 4.03 -57.85 -34.18
C ASN A 40 3.46 -56.96 -33.08
N GLY A 41 2.40 -57.41 -32.38
CA GLY A 41 1.85 -56.66 -31.23
C GLY A 41 2.84 -56.49 -30.07
N LEU A 42 3.66 -57.50 -29.78
CA LEU A 42 4.74 -57.38 -28.78
C LEU A 42 5.83 -56.40 -29.22
N VAL A 43 6.18 -56.38 -30.50
CA VAL A 43 7.14 -55.41 -31.07
C VAL A 43 6.60 -53.99 -30.97
N ASP A 44 5.32 -53.79 -31.29
CA ASP A 44 4.65 -52.49 -31.19
C ASP A 44 4.61 -51.99 -29.74
N LEU A 45 4.19 -52.85 -28.79
CA LEU A 45 4.21 -52.53 -27.36
C LEU A 45 5.61 -52.22 -26.84
N SER A 46 6.62 -52.96 -27.31
CA SER A 46 8.02 -52.68 -26.96
C SER A 46 8.49 -51.33 -27.50
N SER A 47 8.04 -50.94 -28.70
CA SER A 47 8.35 -49.64 -29.29
C SER A 47 7.68 -48.51 -28.51
N GLU A 48 6.39 -48.65 -28.22
CA GLU A 48 5.60 -47.69 -27.45
C GLU A 48 6.14 -47.52 -26.03
N LEU A 49 6.54 -48.61 -25.37
CA LEU A 49 7.14 -48.56 -24.03
C LEU A 49 8.49 -47.84 -24.04
N SER A 50 9.31 -48.04 -25.08
CA SER A 50 10.56 -47.29 -25.24
C SER A 50 10.30 -45.80 -25.44
N GLN A 51 9.38 -45.44 -26.34
CA GLN A 51 9.02 -44.04 -26.60
C GLN A 51 8.46 -43.36 -25.35
N THR A 52 7.59 -44.05 -24.61
CA THR A 52 7.01 -43.55 -23.36
C THR A 52 8.09 -43.33 -22.30
N ARG A 53 9.04 -44.26 -22.18
CA ARG A 53 10.17 -44.14 -21.25
C ARG A 53 11.04 -42.93 -21.56
N ASP A 54 11.35 -42.69 -22.83
CA ASP A 54 12.17 -41.55 -23.26
C ASP A 54 11.43 -40.22 -23.07
N ALA A 55 10.14 -40.18 -23.40
CA ALA A 55 9.28 -39.02 -23.16
C ALA A 55 9.21 -38.68 -21.65
N LEU A 56 8.98 -39.68 -20.80
CA LEU A 56 8.92 -39.50 -19.34
C LEU A 56 10.27 -39.02 -18.77
N ALA A 57 11.39 -39.53 -19.29
CA ALA A 57 12.71 -39.07 -18.87
C ALA A 57 12.94 -37.61 -19.24
N SER A 58 12.53 -37.19 -20.44
CA SER A 58 12.60 -35.80 -20.88
C SER A 58 11.68 -34.88 -20.05
N GLU A 59 10.45 -35.29 -19.80
CA GLU A 59 9.49 -34.52 -19.01
C GLU A 59 9.97 -34.35 -17.57
N LYS A 60 10.52 -35.41 -16.96
CA LYS A 60 11.11 -35.34 -15.62
C LYS A 60 12.28 -34.37 -15.57
N ALA A 61 13.18 -34.39 -16.55
CA ALA A 61 14.31 -33.46 -16.60
C ALA A 61 13.84 -32.00 -16.75
N GLN A 62 12.80 -31.76 -17.56
CA GLN A 62 12.21 -30.43 -17.69
C GLN A 62 11.56 -29.98 -16.38
N ALA A 63 10.77 -30.84 -15.73
CA ALA A 63 10.13 -30.53 -14.45
C ALA A 63 11.15 -30.22 -13.34
N GLU A 64 12.28 -30.94 -13.30
CA GLU A 64 13.38 -30.66 -12.37
C GLU A 64 14.04 -29.30 -12.66
N SER A 65 14.24 -28.96 -13.93
CA SER A 65 14.76 -27.65 -14.36
C SER A 65 13.80 -26.51 -14.02
N ASP A 66 12.50 -26.70 -14.24
CA ASP A 66 11.47 -25.71 -13.94
C ASP A 66 11.34 -25.51 -12.43
N ALA A 67 11.38 -26.59 -11.64
CA ALA A 67 11.37 -26.52 -10.19
C ALA A 67 12.60 -25.78 -9.64
N ALA A 68 13.79 -26.00 -10.20
CA ALA A 68 15.00 -25.28 -9.83
C ALA A 68 14.88 -23.78 -10.16
N SER A 69 14.36 -23.45 -11.34
CA SER A 69 14.16 -22.06 -11.79
C SER A 69 13.12 -21.34 -10.92
N ALA A 70 12.01 -22.00 -10.60
CA ALA A 70 10.97 -21.47 -9.73
C ALA A 70 11.49 -21.23 -8.30
N LYS A 71 12.31 -22.14 -7.77
CA LYS A 71 12.95 -21.97 -6.46
C LYS A 71 13.87 -20.76 -6.45
N GLN A 72 14.73 -20.62 -7.47
CA GLN A 72 15.61 -19.46 -7.57
C GLN A 72 14.83 -18.15 -7.65
N ALA A 73 13.77 -18.09 -8.46
CA ALA A 73 12.92 -16.90 -8.56
C ALA A 73 12.25 -16.54 -7.22
N MET A 74 11.85 -17.53 -6.43
CA MET A 74 11.31 -17.33 -5.08
C MET A 74 12.38 -16.82 -4.12
N ASP A 75 13.58 -17.41 -4.13
CA ASP A 75 14.70 -16.98 -3.28
C ASP A 75 15.12 -15.54 -3.62
N ASP A 76 15.19 -15.19 -4.90
CA ASP A 76 15.48 -13.82 -5.38
C ASP A 76 14.38 -12.82 -4.95
N ALA A 77 13.11 -13.21 -5.05
CA ALA A 77 11.99 -12.37 -4.61
C ALA A 77 11.99 -12.14 -3.09
N VAL A 78 12.36 -13.16 -2.30
CA VAL A 78 12.49 -13.04 -0.84
C VAL A 78 13.66 -12.12 -0.49
N ALA A 79 14.82 -12.28 -1.14
CA ALA A 79 15.97 -11.41 -0.93
C ALA A 79 15.66 -9.95 -1.29
N ALA A 80 15.01 -9.70 -2.43
CA ALA A 80 14.59 -8.37 -2.84
C ALA A 80 13.60 -7.73 -1.84
N ARG A 81 12.68 -8.52 -1.30
CA ARG A 81 11.74 -8.05 -0.25
C ARG A 81 12.47 -7.71 1.04
N GLN A 82 13.43 -8.53 1.46
CA GLN A 82 14.25 -8.27 2.65
C GLN A 82 15.07 -7.00 2.50
N GLU A 83 15.76 -6.81 1.37
CA GLU A 83 16.53 -5.60 1.10
C GLU A 83 15.64 -4.34 1.09
N LEU A 84 14.45 -4.43 0.49
CA LEU A 84 13.50 -3.31 0.51
C LEU A 84 13.01 -3.00 1.93
N GLU A 85 12.73 -4.02 2.74
CA GLU A 85 12.33 -3.87 4.14
C GLU A 85 13.44 -3.24 4.98
N GLU A 86 14.68 -3.70 4.83
CA GLU A 86 15.86 -3.12 5.48
C GLU A 86 16.09 -1.67 5.06
N ARG A 87 16.00 -1.37 3.76
CA ARG A 87 16.13 0.01 3.25
C ARG A 87 15.05 0.92 3.82
N ARG A 88 13.80 0.45 3.87
CA ARG A 88 12.68 1.21 4.47
C ARG A 88 12.87 1.40 5.97
N ALA A 89 13.32 0.38 6.70
CA ALA A 89 13.61 0.47 8.12
C ALA A 89 14.76 1.44 8.40
N ALA A 90 15.82 1.40 7.60
CA ALA A 90 16.95 2.33 7.70
C ALA A 90 16.52 3.79 7.42
N GLN A 91 15.70 4.01 6.40
CA GLN A 91 15.13 5.33 6.10
C GLN A 91 14.25 5.83 7.25
N ALA A 92 13.35 4.99 7.77
CA ALA A 92 12.50 5.34 8.91
C ALA A 92 13.31 5.62 10.19
N ALA A 93 14.38 4.87 10.45
CA ALA A 93 15.26 5.09 11.58
C ALA A 93 16.05 6.41 11.45
N ALA A 94 16.60 6.69 10.26
CA ALA A 94 17.28 7.95 9.97
C ALA A 94 16.33 9.15 10.12
N GLU A 95 15.10 9.01 9.63
CA GLU A 95 14.07 10.03 9.75
C GLU A 95 13.61 10.24 11.21
N ALA A 96 13.44 9.17 11.98
CA ALA A 96 13.10 9.27 13.39
C ALA A 96 14.21 9.95 14.21
N GLU A 97 15.47 9.67 13.90
CA GLU A 97 16.61 10.32 14.54
C GLU A 97 16.69 11.80 14.15
N ALA A 98 16.53 12.11 12.85
CA ALA A 98 16.46 13.49 12.39
C ALA A 98 15.29 14.26 13.02
N ALA A 99 14.14 13.61 13.22
CA ALA A 99 12.97 14.21 13.86
C ALA A 99 13.25 14.55 15.33
N LYS A 100 13.92 13.66 16.08
CA LYS A 100 14.34 13.94 17.46
C LYS A 100 15.29 15.14 17.51
N GLN A 101 16.28 15.17 16.62
CA GLN A 101 17.24 16.27 16.53
C GLN A 101 16.56 17.59 16.17
N ALA A 102 15.59 17.57 15.25
CA ALA A 102 14.82 18.75 14.88
C ALA A 102 14.00 19.30 16.06
N ILE A 103 13.34 18.41 16.82
CA ILE A 103 12.58 18.80 18.02
C ILE A 103 13.51 19.38 19.09
N GLU A 104 14.67 18.77 19.32
CA GLU A 104 15.64 19.26 20.31
C GLU A 104 16.24 20.61 19.90
N ALA A 105 16.62 20.77 18.63
CA ALA A 105 17.10 22.04 18.09
C ALA A 105 16.03 23.14 18.21
N ALA A 106 14.77 22.85 17.90
CA ALA A 106 13.67 23.79 18.05
C ALA A 106 13.44 24.19 19.53
N LYS A 107 13.54 23.24 20.47
CA LYS A 107 13.46 23.55 21.92
C LYS A 107 14.59 24.47 22.38
N GLN A 108 15.81 24.22 21.92
CA GLN A 108 16.96 25.06 22.25
C GLN A 108 16.82 26.47 21.66
N ALA A 109 16.38 26.58 20.40
CA ALA A 109 16.08 27.87 19.77
C ALA A 109 14.99 28.64 20.54
N ALA A 110 13.90 27.96 20.92
CA ALA A 110 12.83 28.57 21.72
C ALA A 110 13.32 29.03 23.10
N ALA A 111 14.17 28.24 23.77
CA ALA A 111 14.76 28.62 25.06
C ALA A 111 15.69 29.84 24.94
N GLN A 112 16.49 29.91 23.86
CA GLN A 112 17.34 31.08 23.57
C GLN A 112 16.51 32.33 23.26
N GLN A 113 15.43 32.19 22.48
CA GLN A 113 14.50 33.30 22.20
C GLN A 113 13.79 33.77 23.47
N ALA A 114 13.34 32.85 24.33
CA ALA A 114 12.72 33.20 25.61
C ALA A 114 13.70 33.92 26.55
N ALA A 115 14.97 33.47 26.59
CA ALA A 115 16.02 34.14 27.36
C ALA A 115 16.32 35.55 26.82
N ALA A 116 16.42 35.71 25.50
CA ALA A 116 16.62 37.01 24.85
C ALA A 116 15.45 37.98 25.09
N GLN A 117 14.21 37.47 25.04
CA GLN A 117 13.00 38.26 25.34
C GLN A 117 12.95 38.67 26.82
N GLN A 118 13.37 37.81 27.75
CA GLN A 118 13.48 38.16 29.16
C GLN A 118 14.57 39.21 29.42
N GLU A 119 15.69 39.16 28.68
CA GLU A 119 16.73 40.20 28.75
C GLU A 119 16.27 41.54 28.16
N GLN A 120 15.48 41.52 27.07
CA GLN A 120 14.86 42.73 26.50
C GLN A 120 13.75 43.30 27.39
N GLN A 121 12.90 42.47 28.00
CA GLN A 121 11.90 42.94 28.97
C GLN A 121 12.55 43.55 30.23
N LYS A 122 13.68 43.00 30.69
CA LYS A 122 14.48 43.60 31.78
C LYS A 122 15.19 44.91 31.37
N ALA A 123 15.40 45.14 30.07
CA ALA A 123 15.93 46.40 29.55
C ALA A 123 14.83 47.46 29.39
N ASP A 124 13.61 47.06 29.04
CA ASP A 124 12.44 47.96 28.90
C ASP A 124 11.75 48.30 30.24
N GLU A 125 11.86 47.46 31.28
CA GLU A 125 11.39 47.78 32.64
C GLU A 125 12.12 48.98 33.30
N LYS A 126 13.18 49.51 32.68
CA LYS A 126 13.84 50.76 33.10
C LYS A 126 13.21 52.03 32.50
N ALA A 127 12.13 51.92 31.71
CA ALA A 127 11.56 53.03 30.98
C ALA A 127 10.02 53.01 30.87
N ASP A 128 9.26 52.65 31.92
CA ASP A 128 7.88 53.18 32.06
C ASP A 128 7.28 52.95 33.47
N GLU A 129 7.55 53.87 34.39
CA GLU A 129 6.68 54.08 35.55
C GLU A 129 5.53 55.01 35.15
N LYS A 130 4.38 54.45 34.74
CA LYS A 130 3.04 54.88 35.22
C LYS A 130 1.88 54.17 34.49
N SER A 131 0.97 53.70 35.34
CA SER A 131 -0.49 53.75 35.20
C SER A 131 -1.17 52.38 35.06
N ALA A 132 -1.58 51.86 36.22
CA ALA A 132 -2.53 50.79 36.35
C ALA A 132 -3.95 51.30 36.08
N ALA A 133 -4.64 50.70 35.11
CA ALA A 133 -6.09 50.76 35.00
C ALA A 133 -6.64 49.41 34.54
N GLN A 134 -7.44 48.78 35.40
CA GLN A 134 -8.24 47.59 35.13
C GLN A 134 -9.44 47.93 34.24
N PRO A 135 -9.86 47.03 33.34
CA PRO A 135 -11.26 46.95 32.95
C PRO A 135 -11.87 45.60 33.35
N THR A 136 -12.89 45.69 34.19
CA THR A 136 -13.95 44.69 34.40
C THR A 136 -14.93 44.71 33.22
N PHE A 137 -15.54 43.56 32.89
CA PHE A 137 -16.74 43.49 32.06
C PHE A 137 -17.75 42.47 32.62
N THR A 138 -19.02 42.86 32.63
CA THR A 138 -20.19 42.11 33.10
C THR A 138 -21.08 41.68 31.92
N THR A 139 -21.84 40.59 32.12
CA THR A 139 -22.47 39.69 31.14
C THR A 139 -23.79 40.19 30.52
N ASN A 140 -24.33 39.47 29.52
CA ASN A 140 -25.76 39.59 29.20
C ASN A 140 -26.40 38.29 28.62
N SER A 141 -27.38 37.75 29.36
CA SER A 141 -28.53 36.91 28.90
C SER A 141 -28.26 35.52 28.29
N GLY A 142 -28.61 34.35 28.85
CA GLY A 142 -29.59 34.03 29.89
C GLY A 142 -30.94 33.49 29.34
N ALA A 143 -30.94 32.50 28.43
CA ALA A 143 -32.16 31.76 28.05
C ALA A 143 -31.84 30.32 27.57
N SER A 144 -32.38 29.32 28.28
CA SER A 144 -32.37 27.91 27.86
C SER A 144 -33.66 27.58 27.13
N ALA A 145 -33.56 27.01 25.93
CA ALA A 145 -34.66 26.38 25.23
C ALA A 145 -34.41 24.86 25.18
N GLU A 146 -35.40 24.09 25.61
CA GLU A 146 -35.36 22.64 25.67
C GLU A 146 -35.61 22.05 24.28
N VAL A 147 -34.60 21.44 23.67
CA VAL A 147 -34.73 20.71 22.40
C VAL A 147 -35.27 19.31 22.70
N LYS A 148 -36.56 19.11 22.43
CA LYS A 148 -37.21 17.81 22.49
C LYS A 148 -36.79 16.98 21.27
N VAL A 149 -35.94 15.97 21.47
CA VAL A 149 -35.59 14.99 20.43
C VAL A 149 -36.82 14.10 20.16
N PRO A 150 -37.25 13.89 18.91
CA PRO A 150 -38.24 12.86 18.62
C PRO A 150 -37.60 11.48 18.78
N ASP A 151 -38.25 10.59 19.55
CA ASP A 151 -37.97 9.16 19.52
C ASP A 151 -38.23 8.63 18.11
N ASN A 152 -37.17 8.20 17.43
CA ASN A 152 -37.30 7.24 16.33
C ASN A 152 -36.41 6.03 16.62
N ALA A 153 -36.96 5.11 17.40
CA ALA A 153 -36.46 3.76 17.54
C ALA A 153 -36.78 2.96 16.25
N THR A 154 -35.98 3.19 15.21
CA THR A 154 -35.81 2.21 14.12
C THR A 154 -34.38 2.29 13.58
N SER A 155 -33.39 1.91 14.38
CA SER A 155 -32.00 1.80 13.91
C SER A 155 -31.78 0.44 13.25
N THR A 156 -32.10 0.32 11.96
CA THR A 156 -31.34 -0.60 11.10
C THR A 156 -29.88 -0.14 11.11
N PRO A 157 -28.89 -0.99 11.40
CA PRO A 157 -27.49 -0.59 11.36
C PRO A 157 -27.14 -0.14 9.94
N VAL A 158 -27.00 1.17 9.73
CA VAL A 158 -26.44 1.72 8.50
C VAL A 158 -25.02 1.18 8.38
N GLN A 159 -24.77 0.35 7.37
CA GLN A 159 -23.42 -0.12 7.04
C GLN A 159 -22.71 1.02 6.33
N TRP A 160 -21.95 1.81 7.09
CA TRP A 160 -21.14 2.91 6.57
C TRP A 160 -19.94 2.35 5.78
N SER A 161 -19.57 2.98 4.67
CA SER A 161 -18.34 2.61 3.98
C SER A 161 -17.11 2.90 4.86
N GLU A 162 -15.97 2.27 4.56
CA GLU A 162 -14.70 2.57 5.26
C GLU A 162 -14.33 4.06 5.15
N LYS A 163 -14.60 4.66 3.99
CA LYS A 163 -14.45 6.10 3.77
C LYS A 163 -15.35 6.91 4.71
N ASP A 164 -16.63 6.56 4.81
CA ASP A 164 -17.55 7.26 5.71
C ASP A 164 -17.10 7.15 7.17
N SER A 165 -16.64 5.97 7.58
CA SER A 165 -16.10 5.75 8.93
C SER A 165 -14.87 6.61 9.20
N PHE A 166 -13.97 6.71 8.22
CA PHE A 166 -12.81 7.59 8.29
C PHE A 166 -13.21 9.07 8.39
N VAL A 167 -14.10 9.53 7.51
CA VAL A 167 -14.58 10.91 7.48
C VAL A 167 -15.30 11.25 8.78
N ASN A 168 -16.20 10.40 9.27
CA ASN A 168 -16.92 10.58 10.53
C ASN A 168 -15.98 10.66 11.75
N LYS A 169 -14.83 9.99 11.70
CA LYS A 169 -13.81 10.08 12.76
C LYS A 169 -13.05 11.41 12.72
N TRP A 170 -12.68 11.89 11.53
CA TRP A 170 -11.76 13.01 11.39
C TRP A 170 -12.44 14.37 11.23
N GLN A 171 -13.59 14.41 10.56
CA GLN A 171 -14.37 15.63 10.37
C GLN A 171 -14.56 16.42 11.69
N PRO A 172 -15.14 15.85 12.77
CA PRO A 172 -15.43 16.64 13.97
C PRO A 172 -14.17 17.15 14.67
N ARG A 173 -13.05 16.41 14.59
CA ARG A 173 -11.76 16.82 15.16
C ARG A 173 -11.17 18.00 14.41
N ILE A 174 -11.20 17.92 13.08
CA ILE A 174 -10.71 19.00 12.23
C ILE A 174 -11.63 20.22 12.33
N ASP A 175 -12.95 20.04 12.36
CA ASP A 175 -13.90 21.15 12.54
C ASP A 175 -13.69 21.87 13.87
N ALA A 176 -13.49 21.12 14.96
CA ALA A 176 -13.16 21.69 16.27
C ALA A 176 -11.85 22.48 16.23
N TYR A 177 -10.82 21.94 15.59
CA TYR A 177 -9.53 22.61 15.43
C TYR A 177 -9.62 23.89 14.57
N LEU A 178 -10.45 23.88 13.52
CA LEU A 178 -10.62 25.02 12.60
C LEU A 178 -11.65 26.05 13.08
N ALA A 179 -12.31 25.81 14.22
CA ALA A 179 -13.33 26.71 14.75
C ALA A 179 -12.82 28.15 14.90
N GLY A 180 -13.63 29.12 14.46
CA GLY A 180 -13.29 30.55 14.53
C GLY A 180 -12.29 31.04 13.48
N SER A 181 -11.87 30.19 12.53
CA SER A 181 -11.02 30.58 11.40
C SER A 181 -11.80 30.68 10.08
N PRO A 182 -11.23 31.29 9.03
CA PRO A 182 -11.79 31.25 7.68
C PRO A 182 -12.00 29.84 7.10
N LEU A 183 -11.29 28.83 7.62
CA LEU A 183 -11.45 27.42 7.25
C LEU A 183 -12.50 26.67 8.09
N SER A 184 -13.22 27.35 8.99
CA SER A 184 -14.23 26.71 9.84
C SER A 184 -15.34 26.05 9.00
N GLY A 185 -15.70 24.81 9.35
CA GLY A 185 -16.72 24.02 8.66
C GLY A 185 -16.20 23.19 7.47
N HIS A 186 -14.91 23.31 7.13
CA HIS A 186 -14.29 22.52 6.06
C HIS A 186 -13.64 21.21 6.53
N GLY A 187 -13.87 20.78 7.79
CA GLY A 187 -13.27 19.55 8.34
C GLY A 187 -13.66 18.30 7.55
N LYS A 188 -14.88 18.26 7.00
CA LYS A 188 -15.31 17.19 6.10
C LYS A 188 -14.47 17.15 4.83
N THR A 189 -14.26 18.30 4.19
CA THR A 189 -13.48 18.39 2.94
C THR A 189 -12.04 17.95 3.16
N PHE A 190 -11.41 18.35 4.27
CA PHE A 190 -10.08 17.87 4.64
C PHE A 190 -10.04 16.35 4.83
N ALA A 191 -11.00 15.79 5.56
CA ALA A 191 -11.05 14.34 5.79
C ALA A 191 -11.29 13.55 4.50
N GLU A 192 -12.20 14.01 3.63
CA GLU A 192 -12.43 13.38 2.33
C GLU A 192 -11.19 13.46 1.45
N ALA A 193 -10.55 14.63 1.35
CA ALA A 193 -9.33 14.79 0.55
C ALA A 193 -8.19 13.93 1.10
N ALA A 194 -8.02 13.86 2.41
CA ALA A 194 -7.01 13.02 3.05
C ALA A 194 -7.21 11.54 2.73
N TRP A 195 -8.46 11.06 2.76
CA TRP A 195 -8.79 9.71 2.32
C TRP A 195 -8.49 9.50 0.83
N ASP A 196 -8.96 10.41 -0.03
CA ASP A 196 -8.86 10.27 -1.49
C ASP A 196 -7.40 10.25 -1.98
N TYR A 197 -6.49 10.93 -1.28
CA TYR A 197 -5.07 11.03 -1.65
C TYR A 197 -4.09 10.30 -0.72
N GLY A 198 -4.58 9.61 0.31
CA GLY A 198 -3.74 8.85 1.26
C GLY A 198 -2.82 9.73 2.12
N VAL A 199 -3.29 10.91 2.52
CA VAL A 199 -2.54 11.91 3.32
C VAL A 199 -2.97 11.83 4.79
N ASP A 200 -2.09 12.11 5.75
CA ASP A 200 -2.49 12.26 7.15
C ASP A 200 -3.53 13.40 7.25
N PRO A 201 -4.75 13.14 7.74
CA PRO A 201 -5.82 14.13 7.79
C PRO A 201 -5.50 15.35 8.66
N ARG A 202 -4.50 15.27 9.53
CA ARG A 202 -4.05 16.37 10.39
C ARG A 202 -3.03 17.28 9.70
N LEU A 203 -2.29 16.76 8.71
CA LEU A 203 -1.16 17.46 8.12
C LEU A 203 -1.57 18.76 7.43
N SER A 204 -2.53 18.70 6.51
CA SER A 204 -2.95 19.89 5.76
C SER A 204 -3.62 20.96 6.63
N PRO A 205 -4.50 20.63 7.61
CA PRO A 205 -4.98 21.60 8.59
C PRO A 205 -3.87 22.22 9.43
N ALA A 206 -2.90 21.42 9.91
CA ALA A 206 -1.79 21.91 10.71
C ALA A 206 -0.90 22.90 9.94
N ILE A 207 -0.53 22.57 8.69
CA ILE A 207 0.24 23.49 7.82
C ILE A 207 -0.53 24.80 7.63
N SER A 208 -1.87 24.74 7.44
CA SER A 208 -2.67 25.97 7.28
C SER A 208 -2.58 26.91 8.49
N CYS A 209 -2.45 26.35 9.71
CA CYS A 209 -2.27 27.12 10.92
C CYS A 209 -0.90 27.79 10.96
N VAL A 210 0.16 27.02 10.71
CA VAL A 210 1.54 27.51 10.72
C VAL A 210 1.76 28.60 9.66
N GLU A 211 1.19 28.42 8.47
CA GLU A 211 1.45 29.31 7.33
C GLU A 211 0.57 30.56 7.29
N SER A 212 -0.66 30.49 7.81
CA SER A 212 -1.63 31.60 7.65
C SER A 212 -2.63 31.74 8.80
N SER A 213 -2.38 31.10 9.95
CA SER A 213 -3.34 31.04 11.05
C SER A 213 -4.72 30.54 10.59
N LYS A 214 -4.72 29.42 9.86
CA LYS A 214 -5.91 28.72 9.36
C LYS A 214 -6.69 29.55 8.34
N GLY A 215 -5.97 30.24 7.46
CA GLY A 215 -6.52 31.07 6.39
C GLY A 215 -6.81 32.53 6.78
N ALA A 216 -6.47 32.96 8.00
CA ALA A 216 -6.66 34.34 8.43
C ALA A 216 -5.70 35.32 7.74
N VAL A 217 -4.48 34.88 7.44
CA VAL A 217 -3.43 35.69 6.82
C VAL A 217 -2.96 35.04 5.52
N CYS A 218 -3.75 35.20 4.45
CA CYS A 218 -3.41 34.68 3.14
C CYS A 218 -2.79 35.75 2.24
N PHE A 219 -1.67 35.44 1.59
CA PHE A 219 -1.04 36.32 0.60
C PHE A 219 -1.79 36.34 -0.75
N ARG A 220 -2.58 35.30 -1.04
CA ARG A 220 -3.44 35.16 -2.22
C ARG A 220 -4.79 34.57 -1.85
N PRO A 221 -5.87 34.84 -2.62
CA PRO A 221 -7.20 34.28 -2.33
C PRO A 221 -7.17 32.76 -2.17
N HIS A 222 -7.76 32.31 -1.07
CA HIS A 222 -7.87 30.92 -0.63
C HIS A 222 -6.54 30.14 -0.54
N ASN A 223 -5.41 30.83 -0.34
CA ASN A 223 -4.10 30.19 -0.17
C ASN A 223 -3.65 30.19 1.29
N ALA A 224 -4.13 29.21 2.06
CA ALA A 224 -3.81 29.07 3.48
C ALA A 224 -2.44 28.43 3.77
N TRP A 225 -1.72 27.95 2.75
CA TRP A 225 -0.51 27.13 2.93
C TRP A 225 0.76 27.77 2.37
N GLY A 226 0.70 28.99 1.84
CA GLY A 226 1.88 29.57 1.19
C GLY A 226 2.24 28.87 -0.13
N TRP A 227 1.29 28.18 -0.77
CA TRP A 227 1.59 27.22 -1.84
C TRP A 227 1.95 27.92 -3.16
N GLY A 228 3.24 28.13 -3.38
CA GLY A 228 3.79 28.74 -4.59
C GLY A 228 3.15 30.10 -4.89
N SER A 229 2.75 30.32 -6.14
CA SER A 229 2.01 31.52 -6.58
C SER A 229 0.50 31.28 -6.70
N SER A 230 -0.01 30.21 -6.09
CA SER A 230 -1.37 29.71 -6.33
C SER A 230 -2.45 30.59 -5.71
N SER A 231 -3.63 30.54 -6.31
CA SER A 231 -4.86 31.11 -5.78
C SER A 231 -6.04 30.27 -6.28
N TRP A 232 -7.10 30.18 -5.48
CA TRP A 232 -8.25 29.35 -5.78
C TRP A 232 -9.56 30.13 -5.64
N PRO A 233 -10.63 29.69 -6.34
CA PRO A 233 -11.94 30.34 -6.28
C PRO A 233 -12.64 30.16 -4.94
N ASP A 234 -12.37 29.06 -4.23
CA ASP A 234 -13.01 28.69 -2.96
C ASP A 234 -12.09 27.77 -2.13
N TRP A 235 -12.41 27.64 -0.84
CA TRP A 235 -11.66 26.82 0.11
C TRP A 235 -11.69 25.32 -0.22
N ASP A 236 -12.81 24.78 -0.70
CA ASP A 236 -12.91 23.33 -0.96
C ASP A 236 -11.99 22.90 -2.09
N THR A 237 -11.95 23.69 -3.17
CA THR A 237 -11.02 23.50 -4.29
C THR A 237 -9.58 23.65 -3.83
N ALA A 238 -9.30 24.65 -2.99
CA ALA A 238 -7.97 24.89 -2.46
C ALA A 238 -7.47 23.73 -1.59
N ILE A 239 -8.31 23.22 -0.67
CA ILE A 239 -8.01 22.10 0.21
C ILE A 239 -7.68 20.85 -0.61
N ARG A 240 -8.55 20.47 -1.54
CA ARG A 240 -8.34 19.27 -2.36
C ARG A 240 -7.08 19.39 -3.20
N SER A 241 -6.80 20.57 -3.76
CA SER A 241 -5.59 20.84 -4.54
C SER A 241 -4.33 20.73 -3.68
N HIS A 242 -4.33 21.31 -2.48
CA HIS A 242 -3.20 21.26 -1.58
C HIS A 242 -2.91 19.82 -1.09
N VAL A 243 -3.94 19.10 -0.68
CA VAL A 243 -3.81 17.71 -0.22
C VAL A 243 -3.30 16.79 -1.36
N ALA A 244 -3.79 16.96 -2.59
CA ALA A 244 -3.26 16.27 -3.76
C ALA A 244 -1.77 16.60 -4.01
N GLY A 245 -1.41 17.87 -3.85
CA GLY A 245 -0.03 18.34 -3.94
C GLY A 245 0.89 17.70 -2.91
N LEU A 246 0.44 17.59 -1.65
CA LEU A 246 1.17 16.90 -0.59
C LEU A 246 1.39 15.41 -0.89
N ALA A 247 0.37 14.72 -1.39
CA ALA A 247 0.50 13.31 -1.76
C ALA A 247 1.54 13.12 -2.88
N SER A 248 1.45 13.92 -3.94
CA SER A 248 2.32 13.81 -5.12
C SER A 248 3.77 14.26 -4.86
N GLY A 249 3.96 15.29 -4.04
CA GLY A 249 5.24 15.99 -3.91
C GLY A 249 5.98 15.72 -2.60
N TYR A 250 5.28 15.26 -1.56
CA TYR A 250 5.77 15.27 -0.18
C TYR A 250 5.40 13.99 0.60
N GLY A 251 4.85 12.98 -0.07
CA GLY A 251 4.56 11.66 0.53
C GLY A 251 3.37 11.61 1.50
N GLY A 252 2.65 12.73 1.68
CA GLY A 252 1.40 12.78 2.44
C GLY A 252 1.53 12.62 3.97
N GLN A 253 2.73 12.55 4.52
CA GLN A 253 2.99 12.43 5.96
C GLN A 253 3.99 13.51 6.40
N LEU A 254 3.92 13.92 7.66
CA LEU A 254 4.95 14.80 8.21
C LEU A 254 6.26 14.03 8.37
N SER A 255 7.32 14.64 7.85
CA SER A 255 8.61 14.01 7.62
C SER A 255 9.68 15.10 7.69
N VAL A 256 10.88 14.76 8.15
CA VAL A 256 11.99 15.73 8.15
C VAL A 256 12.38 16.10 6.72
N SER A 257 12.40 15.11 5.83
CA SER A 257 12.68 15.35 4.42
C SER A 257 11.62 16.26 3.78
N THR A 258 10.35 16.06 4.14
CA THR A 258 9.23 16.92 3.72
C THR A 258 9.40 18.34 4.25
N ALA A 259 9.78 18.52 5.51
CA ALA A 259 10.03 19.84 6.08
C ALA A 259 11.20 20.57 5.40
N GLN A 260 12.31 19.86 5.14
CA GLN A 260 13.47 20.40 4.43
C GLN A 260 13.12 20.82 3.00
N LYS A 261 12.19 20.11 2.35
CA LYS A 261 11.71 20.46 1.01
C LYS A 261 10.69 21.60 1.03
N TYR A 262 9.82 21.63 2.03
CA TYR A 262 8.71 22.59 2.13
C TYR A 262 9.20 23.97 2.60
N CYS A 263 10.03 24.01 3.64
CA CYS A 263 10.54 25.26 4.23
C CYS A 263 12.06 25.20 4.46
N PRO A 264 12.90 25.16 3.40
CA PRO A 264 14.34 24.87 3.53
C PRO A 264 15.14 25.76 4.51
N PRO A 265 14.89 27.08 4.63
CA PRO A 265 15.67 27.92 5.54
C PRO A 265 15.39 27.70 7.03
N THR A 266 14.16 27.35 7.40
CA THR A 266 13.68 27.26 8.79
C THR A 266 12.97 25.93 9.06
N TRP A 267 13.39 24.87 8.36
CA TRP A 267 12.70 23.58 8.34
C TRP A 267 12.55 22.91 9.72
N GLN A 268 13.48 23.15 10.64
CA GLN A 268 13.43 22.57 12.01
C GLN A 268 12.29 23.19 12.82
N GLU A 269 12.21 24.52 12.81
CA GLU A 269 11.15 25.27 13.47
C GLU A 269 9.80 24.92 12.84
N TRP A 270 9.73 24.95 11.50
CA TRP A 270 8.53 24.58 10.75
C TRP A 270 8.05 23.16 11.09
N TYR A 271 8.96 22.17 11.08
CA TYR A 271 8.63 20.78 11.42
C TYR A 271 8.05 20.66 12.83
N SER A 272 8.69 21.32 13.80
CA SER A 272 8.27 21.30 15.20
C SER A 272 6.88 21.95 15.38
N SER A 273 6.65 23.09 14.74
CA SER A 273 5.37 23.79 14.78
C SER A 273 4.25 22.97 14.14
N VAL A 274 4.46 22.40 12.95
CA VAL A 274 3.46 21.56 12.28
C VAL A 274 3.17 20.30 13.12
N LEU A 275 4.19 19.68 13.69
CA LEU A 275 4.01 18.52 14.59
C LEU A 275 3.18 18.89 15.83
N SER A 276 3.44 20.05 16.44
CA SER A 276 2.67 20.55 17.57
C SER A 276 1.20 20.75 17.20
N GLU A 277 0.93 21.39 16.07
CA GLU A 277 -0.42 21.60 15.56
C GLU A 277 -1.12 20.27 15.26
N MET A 278 -0.44 19.30 14.63
CA MET A 278 -1.00 17.96 14.36
C MET A 278 -1.37 17.22 15.65
N ASN A 279 -0.64 17.42 16.75
CA ASN A 279 -0.97 16.79 18.03
C ASN A 279 -2.16 17.45 18.75
N SER A 280 -2.56 18.65 18.33
CA SER A 280 -3.71 19.37 18.88
C SER A 280 -5.06 19.05 18.20
N ILE A 281 -5.03 18.32 17.07
CA ILE A 281 -6.20 17.82 16.31
C ILE A 281 -6.58 16.42 16.79
#